data_AF-A0A1J4SKM4-F1
#
_entry.id   AF-A0A1J4SKM4-F1
#
_cell.length_a   1.000
_cell.length_b   1.000
_cell.length_c   1.000
_cell.angle_alpha   90.00
_cell.angle_beta   90.00
_cell.angle_gamma   90.00
#
_symmetry.space_group_name_H-M   'P 1'
#
loop_
_entity.id
_entity.type
_entity.pdbx_description
1 polymer ?
#
loop_
_entity_poly.entity_id
_entity_poly.type
_entity_poly.pdbx_seq_one_letter_code
_entity_poly.pdbx_strand_id
1 'polypeptide(L)'
;MTGAGRIIRVALAAGLVVLAAASACPAQEQPAAPAPRSAAKPAETRVYTAQQQEIMAALDKLLAEQNYEQLAKTVAALSDGPGITAGLDWGRARTLEGASLVVPLVYAALLWRTAAQNPEYASMRQTSGLMAAYALLVMAADSPKCADKSAPEHQIASILAVYKPLLAAVAKLPEEQRTKITDTALALEKRLAPKRGNDNYLCRFGLQEHIDTAKKFGDAAYTEAPAKPGQVGKQMVLRFDMSYVPKFRPAEQWEPEQAAARARFPELLSTVLNTLGAQAQTGAAKP
;
A
#
# COMPACT_ATOMS: atom_id res chain seq x y z
N MET A 1 -16.73 22.48 57.49
CA MET A 1 -17.13 21.07 57.69
C MET A 1 -15.99 20.19 57.26
N THR A 2 -15.30 19.65 58.26
CA THR A 2 -14.08 18.84 58.21
C THR A 2 -14.45 17.38 58.49
N GLY A 3 -13.88 16.44 57.74
CA GLY A 3 -13.84 15.00 58.08
C GLY A 3 -12.82 14.32 57.17
N ALA A 4 -11.60 13.98 57.63
CA ALA A 4 -11.26 12.82 58.46
C ALA A 4 -11.83 11.53 57.81
N GLY A 5 -11.07 10.66 57.16
CA GLY A 5 -9.78 10.09 57.56
C GLY A 5 -10.03 8.70 58.12
N ARG A 6 -9.75 7.64 57.36
CA ARG A 6 -9.51 6.30 57.91
C ARG A 6 -8.62 5.48 56.98
N ILE A 7 -7.42 5.25 57.50
CA ILE A 7 -6.41 4.33 57.00
C ILE A 7 -6.81 2.93 57.48
N ILE A 8 -6.89 1.96 56.58
CA ILE A 8 -6.93 0.54 56.92
C ILE A 8 -5.67 -0.09 56.34
N ARG A 9 -4.74 -0.45 57.23
CA ARG A 9 -3.62 -1.34 56.95
C ARG A 9 -4.11 -2.76 57.22
N VAL A 10 -4.03 -3.64 56.25
CA VAL A 10 -4.06 -5.10 56.47
C VAL A 10 -2.76 -5.66 55.93
N ALA A 11 -1.94 -6.16 56.84
CA ALA A 11 -0.82 -7.02 56.55
C ALA A 11 -1.34 -8.46 56.46
N LEU A 12 -0.94 -9.19 55.42
CA LEU A 12 -0.91 -10.64 55.48
C LEU A 12 0.34 -11.14 54.77
N ALA A 13 1.24 -11.69 55.57
CA ALA A 13 2.35 -12.49 55.13
C ALA A 13 1.88 -13.93 54.91
N ALA A 14 2.27 -14.54 53.80
CA ALA A 14 2.36 -15.99 53.66
C ALA A 14 3.50 -16.28 52.68
N GLY A 15 4.60 -16.79 53.23
CA GLY A 15 5.76 -17.22 52.46
C GLY A 15 5.42 -18.45 51.64
N LEU A 16 5.73 -18.38 50.35
CA LEU A 16 5.71 -19.52 49.45
C LEU A 16 7.16 -20.01 49.29
N VAL A 17 7.45 -21.19 49.85
CA VAL A 17 8.68 -21.92 49.58
C VAL A 17 8.55 -22.56 48.19
N VAL A 18 9.29 -22.04 47.22
CA VAL A 18 9.40 -22.64 45.88
C VAL A 18 10.52 -23.68 45.94
N LEU A 19 10.13 -24.96 45.92
CA LEU A 19 11.03 -26.08 45.65
C LEU A 19 11.43 -26.04 44.17
N ALA A 20 12.69 -25.68 43.89
CA ALA A 20 13.27 -25.76 42.57
C ALA A 20 13.58 -27.23 42.22
N ALA A 21 12.66 -27.90 41.53
CA ALA A 21 12.94 -29.17 40.87
C ALA A 21 13.76 -28.87 39.60
N ALA A 22 15.04 -29.23 39.62
CA ALA A 22 15.91 -29.24 38.45
C ALA A 22 15.41 -30.31 37.46
N SER A 23 14.50 -29.91 36.57
CA SER A 23 14.11 -30.72 35.42
C SER A 23 15.24 -30.67 34.40
N ALA A 24 15.86 -31.83 34.15
CA ALA A 24 16.80 -32.01 33.05
C ALA A 24 16.10 -31.61 31.75
N CYS A 25 16.57 -30.52 31.12
CA CYS A 25 16.13 -30.14 29.78
C CYS A 25 16.50 -31.28 28.81
N PRO A 26 15.54 -31.88 28.08
CA PRO A 26 15.88 -32.68 26.93
C PRO A 26 16.66 -31.78 25.95
N ALA A 27 17.80 -32.29 25.46
CA ALA A 27 18.63 -31.59 24.49
C ALA A 27 17.77 -31.12 23.31
N GLN A 28 17.58 -29.80 23.19
CA GLN A 28 16.92 -29.22 22.02
C GLN A 28 17.77 -29.55 20.79
N GLU A 29 17.20 -30.34 19.89
CA GLU A 29 17.74 -30.62 18.58
C GLU A 29 17.94 -29.29 17.84
N GLN A 30 19.21 -28.93 17.67
CA GLN A 30 19.63 -27.66 17.11
C GLN A 30 19.10 -27.59 15.67
N PRO A 31 18.23 -26.62 15.32
CA PRO A 31 17.66 -26.53 13.98
C PRO A 31 18.80 -26.47 12.96
N ALA A 32 18.78 -27.39 12.00
CA ALA A 32 19.78 -27.47 10.95
C ALA A 32 19.97 -26.08 10.32
N ALA A 33 21.23 -25.64 10.22
CA ALA A 33 21.56 -24.35 9.65
C ALA A 33 20.90 -24.20 8.27
N PRO A 34 20.22 -23.06 7.99
CA PRO A 34 19.55 -22.86 6.72
C PRO A 34 20.56 -22.98 5.58
N ALA A 35 20.23 -23.84 4.60
CA ALA A 35 21.10 -24.09 3.46
C ALA A 35 21.50 -22.77 2.78
N PRO A 36 22.76 -22.66 2.31
CA PRO A 36 23.24 -21.45 1.67
C PRO A 36 22.33 -21.09 0.48
N ARG A 37 21.80 -19.86 0.50
CA ARG A 37 20.97 -19.35 -0.60
C ARG A 37 21.84 -19.36 -1.87
N SER A 38 21.45 -20.20 -2.83
CA SER A 38 22.07 -20.24 -4.16
C SER A 38 22.19 -18.81 -4.70
N ALA A 39 23.40 -18.42 -5.09
CA ALA A 39 23.67 -17.09 -5.60
C ALA A 39 22.72 -16.82 -6.77
N ALA A 40 21.91 -15.76 -6.64
CA ALA A 40 20.97 -15.39 -7.69
C ALA A 40 21.74 -15.17 -8.99
N LYS A 41 21.38 -15.91 -10.04
CA LYS A 41 21.96 -15.75 -11.39
C LYS A 41 21.87 -14.26 -11.77
N PRO A 42 22.95 -13.64 -12.30
CA PRO A 42 22.92 -12.25 -12.72
C PRO A 42 21.71 -12.00 -13.62
N ALA A 43 20.99 -10.90 -13.38
CA ALA A 43 19.86 -10.53 -14.22
C ALA A 43 20.36 -10.39 -15.67
N GLU A 44 19.88 -11.25 -16.57
CA GLU A 44 20.18 -11.16 -17.98
C GLU A 44 19.72 -9.79 -18.50
N THR A 45 20.60 -9.10 -19.21
CA THR A 45 20.25 -7.81 -19.83
C THR A 45 19.21 -8.06 -20.90
N ARG A 46 17.95 -7.76 -20.60
CA ARG A 46 16.84 -7.93 -21.54
C ARG A 46 16.96 -6.89 -22.64
N VAL A 47 17.01 -7.35 -23.90
CA VAL A 47 16.93 -6.48 -25.07
C VAL A 47 15.45 -6.28 -25.41
N TYR A 48 15.00 -5.04 -25.42
CA TYR A 48 13.62 -4.68 -25.75
C TYR A 48 13.46 -4.39 -27.24
N THR A 49 12.30 -4.72 -27.80
CA THR A 49 11.92 -4.29 -29.16
C THR A 49 11.65 -2.79 -29.21
N ALA A 50 11.64 -2.19 -30.40
CA ALA A 50 11.28 -0.79 -30.58
C ALA A 50 9.88 -0.47 -29.98
N GLN A 51 8.89 -1.32 -30.24
CA GLN A 51 7.54 -1.18 -29.68
C GLN A 51 7.55 -1.17 -28.14
N GLN A 52 8.33 -2.06 -27.51
CA GLN A 52 8.43 -2.10 -26.05
C GLN A 52 9.09 -0.85 -25.49
N GLN A 53 10.13 -0.34 -26.15
CA GLN A 53 10.79 0.91 -25.78
C GLN A 53 9.84 2.10 -25.88
N GLU A 54 9.04 2.17 -26.95
CA GLU A 54 8.00 3.20 -27.13
C GLU A 54 6.96 3.18 -26.01
N ILE A 55 6.48 1.98 -25.62
CA ILE A 55 5.55 1.82 -24.51
C ILE A 55 6.16 2.33 -23.20
N MET A 56 7.38 1.92 -22.86
CA MET A 56 8.04 2.36 -21.63
C MET A 56 8.27 3.87 -21.61
N ALA A 57 8.70 4.44 -22.73
CA ALA A 57 8.88 5.89 -22.87
C ALA A 57 7.57 6.66 -22.72
N ALA A 58 6.45 6.13 -23.24
CA ALA A 58 5.13 6.72 -23.06
C ALA A 58 4.69 6.70 -21.58
N LEU A 59 4.91 5.59 -20.87
CA LEU A 59 4.60 5.49 -19.44
C LEU A 59 5.46 6.46 -18.60
N ASP A 60 6.75 6.59 -18.93
CA ASP A 60 7.64 7.56 -18.28
C ASP A 60 7.21 9.00 -18.50
N LYS A 61 6.80 9.33 -19.72
CA LYS A 61 6.27 10.65 -20.05
C LYS A 61 5.03 10.97 -19.22
N LEU A 62 4.07 10.05 -19.15
CA LEU A 62 2.85 10.22 -18.36
C LEU A 62 3.14 10.38 -16.86
N LEU A 63 4.12 9.65 -16.34
CA LEU A 63 4.56 9.77 -14.95
C LEU A 63 5.22 11.14 -14.70
N ALA A 64 6.11 11.59 -15.59
CA ALA A 64 6.79 12.88 -15.49
C ALA A 64 5.83 14.07 -15.59
N GLU A 65 4.81 13.96 -16.44
CA GLU A 65 3.71 14.93 -16.59
C GLU A 65 2.67 14.85 -15.46
N GLN A 66 2.83 13.92 -14.51
CA GLN A 66 1.90 13.66 -13.41
C GLN A 66 0.47 13.36 -13.91
N ASN A 67 0.36 12.80 -15.11
CA ASN A 67 -0.90 12.39 -15.71
C ASN A 67 -1.29 10.99 -15.24
N TYR A 68 -1.59 10.89 -13.95
CA TYR A 68 -1.83 9.62 -13.26
C TYR A 68 -3.06 8.87 -13.79
N GLU A 69 -4.09 9.60 -14.21
CA GLU A 69 -5.29 9.00 -14.81
C GLU A 69 -4.94 8.31 -16.13
N GLN A 70 -4.26 9.01 -17.04
CA GLN A 70 -3.87 8.44 -18.32
C GLN A 70 -2.80 7.35 -18.14
N LEU A 71 -1.90 7.48 -17.17
CA LEU A 71 -0.95 6.43 -16.79
C LEU A 71 -1.68 5.14 -16.41
N ALA A 72 -2.63 5.22 -15.48
CA ALA A 72 -3.42 4.06 -15.05
C ALA A 72 -4.22 3.45 -16.20
N LYS A 73 -4.87 4.27 -17.04
CA LYS A 73 -5.59 3.80 -18.24
C LYS A 73 -4.66 3.10 -19.24
N THR A 74 -3.49 3.67 -19.49
CA THR A 74 -2.51 3.11 -20.43
C THR A 74 -2.02 1.75 -19.94
N VAL A 75 -1.66 1.62 -18.65
CA VAL A 75 -1.26 0.33 -18.07
C VAL A 75 -2.40 -0.67 -18.07
N ALA A 76 -3.64 -0.25 -17.79
CA ALA A 76 -4.81 -1.12 -17.82
C ALA A 76 -5.11 -1.67 -19.22
N ALA A 77 -4.79 -0.90 -20.27
CA ALA A 77 -5.02 -1.28 -21.67
C ALA A 77 -3.98 -2.26 -22.24
N LEU A 78 -2.84 -2.48 -21.57
CA LEU A 78 -1.80 -3.41 -22.02
C LEU A 78 -2.31 -4.86 -22.00
N SER A 79 -2.66 -5.42 -23.16
CA SER A 79 -3.32 -6.72 -23.26
C SER A 79 -2.56 -7.76 -24.09
N ASP A 80 -1.51 -7.35 -24.82
CA ASP A 80 -0.68 -8.22 -25.64
C ASP A 80 0.62 -8.62 -24.92
N GLY A 81 1.26 -9.71 -25.38
CA GLY A 81 2.49 -10.22 -24.78
C GLY A 81 3.61 -9.16 -24.69
N PRO A 82 3.95 -8.45 -25.78
CA PRO A 82 4.97 -7.40 -25.76
C PRO A 82 4.65 -6.26 -24.81
N GLY A 83 3.41 -5.74 -24.83
CA GLY A 83 2.99 -4.63 -24.00
C GLY A 83 2.90 -5.00 -22.52
N ILE A 84 2.37 -6.18 -22.18
CA ILE A 84 2.35 -6.69 -20.80
C ILE A 84 3.78 -6.81 -20.28
N THR A 85 4.70 -7.39 -21.06
CA THR A 85 6.10 -7.55 -20.64
C THR A 85 6.76 -6.19 -20.38
N ALA A 86 6.61 -5.23 -21.30
CA ALA A 86 7.15 -3.88 -21.14
C ALA A 86 6.55 -3.17 -19.90
N GLY A 87 5.24 -3.28 -19.68
CA GLY A 87 4.57 -2.69 -18.52
C GLY A 87 5.01 -3.30 -17.20
N LEU A 88 5.20 -4.63 -17.15
CA LEU A 88 5.69 -5.33 -15.95
C LEU A 88 7.13 -4.93 -15.61
N ASP A 89 8.01 -4.88 -16.62
CA ASP A 89 9.41 -4.49 -16.42
C ASP A 89 9.53 -3.02 -16.01
N TRP A 90 8.77 -2.13 -16.67
CA TRP A 90 8.67 -0.72 -16.33
C TRP A 90 8.18 -0.52 -14.88
N GLY A 91 7.05 -1.15 -14.52
CA GLY A 91 6.46 -1.02 -13.20
C GLY A 91 7.40 -1.50 -12.10
N ARG A 92 8.10 -2.62 -12.34
CA ARG A 92 9.14 -3.13 -11.44
C ARG A 92 10.31 -2.15 -11.32
N ALA A 93 10.87 -1.69 -12.43
CA ALA A 93 12.03 -0.81 -12.44
C ALA A 93 11.75 0.50 -11.68
N ARG A 94 10.66 1.19 -12.04
CA ARG A 94 10.26 2.45 -11.39
C ARG A 94 9.91 2.28 -9.92
N THR A 95 9.29 1.16 -9.54
CA THR A 95 9.08 0.85 -8.11
C THR A 95 10.40 0.74 -7.36
N LEU A 96 11.41 0.04 -7.92
CA LEU A 96 12.71 -0.16 -7.27
C LEU A 96 13.61 1.08 -7.26
N GLU A 97 13.27 2.08 -8.07
CA GLU A 97 13.84 3.42 -8.07
C GLU A 97 13.19 4.36 -7.04
N GLY A 98 12.08 3.96 -6.42
CA GLY A 98 11.35 4.80 -5.46
C GLY A 98 10.45 5.83 -6.13
N ALA A 99 9.89 5.52 -7.30
CA ALA A 99 8.90 6.36 -7.95
C ALA A 99 7.63 6.53 -7.08
N SER A 100 6.77 7.47 -7.49
CA SER A 100 5.47 7.74 -6.85
C SER A 100 4.65 6.48 -6.62
N LEU A 101 3.88 6.45 -5.53
CA LEU A 101 2.92 5.46 -5.08
C LEU A 101 2.00 4.93 -6.18
N VAL A 102 1.66 5.75 -7.17
CA VAL A 102 0.85 5.29 -8.31
C VAL A 102 1.51 4.13 -9.06
N VAL A 103 2.85 4.10 -9.14
CA VAL A 103 3.62 3.08 -9.85
C VAL A 103 3.47 1.69 -9.23
N PRO A 104 3.76 1.45 -7.93
CA PRO A 104 3.54 0.13 -7.33
C PRO A 104 2.07 -0.30 -7.37
N LEU A 105 1.12 0.65 -7.36
CA LEU A 105 -0.31 0.35 -7.49
C LEU A 105 -0.66 -0.17 -8.91
N VAL A 106 -0.32 0.57 -9.97
CA VAL A 106 -0.59 0.11 -11.34
C VAL A 106 0.19 -1.16 -11.69
N TYR A 107 1.38 -1.34 -11.13
CA TYR A 107 2.15 -2.57 -11.26
C TYR A 107 1.48 -3.75 -10.56
N ALA A 108 0.96 -3.56 -9.34
CA ALA A 108 0.18 -4.57 -8.64
C ALA A 108 -1.06 -4.98 -9.45
N ALA A 109 -1.78 -4.02 -10.02
CA ALA A 109 -2.96 -4.27 -10.85
C ALA A 109 -2.62 -5.04 -12.13
N LEU A 110 -1.52 -4.67 -12.81
CA LEU A 110 -1.06 -5.38 -14.01
C LEU A 110 -0.68 -6.83 -13.70
N LEU A 111 0.12 -7.07 -12.65
CA LEU A 111 0.47 -8.41 -12.17
C LEU A 111 -0.78 -9.26 -11.87
N TRP A 112 -1.78 -8.67 -11.21
CA TRP A 112 -3.02 -9.36 -10.86
C TRP A 112 -3.78 -9.81 -12.11
N ARG A 113 -3.97 -8.88 -13.05
CA ARG A 113 -4.68 -9.14 -14.31
C ARG A 113 -3.96 -10.16 -15.17
N THR A 114 -2.64 -10.04 -15.33
CA THR A 114 -1.84 -11.01 -16.09
C THR A 114 -1.96 -12.42 -15.51
N ALA A 115 -1.93 -12.56 -14.18
CA ALA A 115 -2.12 -13.84 -13.49
C ALA A 115 -3.55 -14.39 -13.56
N ALA A 116 -4.55 -13.53 -13.74
CA ALA A 116 -5.94 -13.93 -13.92
C ALA A 116 -6.18 -14.47 -15.34
N GLN A 117 -5.49 -13.90 -16.33
CA GLN A 117 -5.65 -14.25 -17.74
C GLN A 117 -4.79 -15.44 -18.17
N ASN A 118 -3.68 -15.72 -17.47
CA ASN A 118 -2.71 -16.75 -17.89
C ASN A 118 -2.31 -17.64 -16.70
N PRO A 119 -2.68 -18.94 -16.70
CA PRO A 119 -2.36 -19.87 -15.61
C PRO A 119 -0.86 -20.04 -15.33
N GLU A 120 0.00 -19.95 -16.35
CA GLU A 120 1.47 -20.01 -16.19
C GLU A 120 2.04 -18.89 -15.30
N TYR A 121 1.31 -17.78 -15.16
CA TYR A 121 1.71 -16.63 -14.36
C TYR A 121 0.96 -16.56 -13.02
N ALA A 122 0.38 -17.67 -12.55
CA ALA A 122 -0.37 -17.70 -11.29
C ALA A 122 0.45 -17.16 -10.07
N SER A 123 1.77 -17.34 -10.07
CA SER A 123 2.67 -16.84 -9.03
C SER A 123 2.71 -15.29 -8.95
N MET A 124 2.35 -14.59 -10.03
CA MET A 124 2.26 -13.13 -10.04
C MET A 124 1.16 -12.62 -9.09
N ARG A 125 0.17 -13.43 -8.70
CA ARG A 125 -0.83 -13.03 -7.68
C ARG A 125 -0.18 -12.71 -6.33
N GLN A 126 0.80 -13.50 -5.90
CA GLN A 126 1.53 -13.23 -4.66
C GLN A 126 2.38 -11.97 -4.78
N THR A 127 3.04 -11.76 -5.92
CA THR A 127 3.83 -10.54 -6.17
C THR A 127 2.93 -9.29 -6.23
N SER A 128 1.76 -9.41 -6.84
CA SER A 128 0.72 -8.38 -6.87
C SER A 128 0.27 -8.00 -5.45
N GLY A 129 -0.02 -9.02 -4.62
CA GLY A 129 -0.33 -8.84 -3.20
C GLY A 129 0.77 -8.14 -2.42
N LEU A 130 2.02 -8.51 -2.67
CA LEU A 130 3.20 -7.86 -2.08
C LEU A 130 3.31 -6.39 -2.49
N MET A 131 3.13 -6.05 -3.77
CA MET A 131 3.21 -4.66 -4.24
C MET A 131 2.07 -3.81 -3.68
N ALA A 132 0.86 -4.37 -3.56
CA ALA A 132 -0.27 -3.69 -2.93
C ALA A 132 -0.02 -3.46 -1.42
N ALA A 133 0.51 -4.44 -0.69
CA ALA A 133 0.89 -4.28 0.71
C ALA A 133 1.99 -3.22 0.88
N TYR A 134 3.01 -3.23 0.01
CA TYR A 134 4.04 -2.18 -0.01
C TYR A 134 3.44 -0.80 -0.27
N ALA A 135 2.52 -0.66 -1.22
CA ALA A 135 1.84 0.61 -1.48
C ALA A 135 1.09 1.14 -0.24
N LEU A 136 0.41 0.28 0.52
CA LEU A 136 -0.24 0.66 1.78
C LEU A 136 0.77 1.16 2.84
N LEU A 137 1.94 0.53 2.92
CA LEU A 137 3.02 1.00 3.80
C LEU A 137 3.52 2.39 3.40
N VAL A 138 3.76 2.61 2.10
CA VAL A 138 4.16 3.92 1.55
C VAL A 138 3.12 4.97 1.91
N MET A 139 1.84 4.68 1.73
CA MET A 139 0.74 5.60 2.08
C MET A 139 0.79 5.95 3.56
N ALA A 140 0.85 4.96 4.45
CA ALA A 140 0.92 5.21 5.89
C ALA A 140 2.15 6.05 6.29
N ALA A 141 3.31 5.76 5.70
CA ALA A 141 4.57 6.44 6.02
C ALA A 141 4.62 7.87 5.48
N ASP A 142 4.12 8.09 4.27
CA ASP A 142 4.31 9.34 3.52
C ASP A 142 3.09 10.28 3.64
N SER A 143 1.93 9.81 4.15
CA SER A 143 0.77 10.67 4.45
C SER A 143 1.10 11.89 5.32
N PRO A 144 1.95 11.79 6.37
CA PRO A 144 2.36 12.94 7.17
C PRO A 144 3.02 14.09 6.39
N LYS A 145 3.60 13.80 5.21
CA LYS A 145 4.27 14.81 4.36
C LYS A 145 3.29 15.78 3.73
N CYS A 146 2.04 15.38 3.49
CA CYS A 146 1.04 16.22 2.84
C CYS A 146 0.61 17.38 3.75
N ALA A 147 0.59 18.61 3.22
CA ALA A 147 0.09 19.78 3.95
C ALA A 147 -1.44 19.72 4.13
N ASP A 148 -2.15 19.25 3.10
CA ASP A 148 -3.58 18.92 3.22
C ASP A 148 -3.74 17.50 3.76
N LYS A 149 -4.26 17.41 4.98
CA LYS A 149 -4.47 16.13 5.67
C LYS A 149 -5.66 15.32 5.14
N SER A 150 -6.58 15.96 4.41
CA SER A 150 -7.72 15.25 3.82
C SER A 150 -7.35 14.47 2.55
N ALA A 151 -6.27 14.86 1.86
CA ALA A 151 -5.83 14.21 0.63
C ALA A 151 -5.44 12.74 0.83
N PRO A 152 -4.54 12.41 1.80
CA PRO A 152 -4.18 11.02 2.02
C PRO A 152 -5.34 10.16 2.51
N GLU A 153 -6.24 10.70 3.34
CA GLU A 153 -7.42 9.97 3.81
C GLU A 153 -8.34 9.57 2.65
N HIS A 154 -8.64 10.52 1.76
CA HIS A 154 -9.40 10.25 0.54
C HIS A 154 -8.69 9.21 -0.34
N GLN A 155 -7.37 9.36 -0.52
CA GLN A 155 -6.58 8.48 -1.36
C GLN A 155 -6.51 7.04 -0.81
N ILE A 156 -6.38 6.90 0.52
CA ILE A 156 -6.49 5.61 1.23
C ILE A 156 -7.84 4.95 0.98
N ALA A 157 -8.94 5.68 1.18
CA ALA A 157 -10.28 5.14 0.96
C ALA A 157 -10.48 4.68 -0.50
N SER A 158 -10.08 5.51 -1.46
CA SER A 158 -10.19 5.22 -2.89
C SER A 158 -9.36 4.00 -3.30
N ILE A 159 -8.11 3.89 -2.83
CA ILE A 159 -7.25 2.74 -3.11
C ILE A 159 -7.80 1.47 -2.47
N LEU A 160 -8.21 1.52 -1.20
CA LEU A 160 -8.80 0.36 -0.55
C LEU A 160 -10.07 -0.12 -1.26
N ALA A 161 -10.89 0.80 -1.80
CA ALA A 161 -12.07 0.44 -2.59
C ALA A 161 -11.70 -0.26 -3.91
N VAL A 162 -10.75 0.29 -4.67
CA VAL A 162 -10.33 -0.24 -5.98
C VAL A 162 -9.58 -1.56 -5.83
N TYR A 163 -8.68 -1.66 -4.86
CA TYR A 163 -7.80 -2.81 -4.65
C TYR A 163 -8.39 -3.85 -3.69
N LYS A 164 -9.62 -3.66 -3.21
CA LYS A 164 -10.32 -4.59 -2.32
C LYS A 164 -10.29 -6.05 -2.80
N PRO A 165 -10.59 -6.38 -4.08
CA PRO A 165 -10.59 -7.77 -4.52
C PRO A 165 -9.22 -8.44 -4.42
N LEU A 166 -8.16 -7.70 -4.78
CA LEU A 166 -6.77 -8.15 -4.69
C LEU A 166 -6.38 -8.37 -3.23
N LEU A 167 -6.63 -7.39 -2.35
CA LEU A 167 -6.29 -7.49 -0.93
C LEU A 167 -7.09 -8.60 -0.23
N ALA A 168 -8.35 -8.80 -0.61
CA ALA A 168 -9.18 -9.91 -0.12
C ALA A 168 -8.63 -11.27 -0.57
N ALA A 169 -8.05 -11.38 -1.76
CA ALA A 169 -7.39 -12.60 -2.20
C ALA A 169 -6.11 -12.88 -1.39
N VAL A 170 -5.32 -11.84 -1.08
CA VAL A 170 -4.15 -11.96 -0.20
C VAL A 170 -4.55 -12.39 1.21
N ALA A 171 -5.64 -11.82 1.73
CA ALA A 171 -6.17 -12.16 3.05
C ALA A 171 -6.59 -13.64 3.19
N LYS A 172 -6.92 -14.31 2.07
CA LYS A 172 -7.27 -15.74 2.03
C LYS A 172 -6.07 -16.69 1.97
N LEU A 173 -4.86 -16.18 1.76
CA LEU A 173 -3.67 -17.02 1.72
C LEU A 173 -3.41 -17.65 3.10
N PRO A 174 -2.72 -18.81 3.18
CA PRO A 174 -2.24 -19.36 4.44
C PRO A 174 -1.44 -18.33 5.24
N GLU A 175 -1.49 -18.42 6.57
CA GLU A 175 -0.83 -17.46 7.48
C GLU A 175 0.65 -17.27 7.15
N GLU A 176 1.39 -18.37 6.92
CA GLU A 176 2.80 -18.34 6.52
C GLU A 176 3.04 -17.46 5.28
N GLN A 177 2.16 -17.55 4.27
CA GLN A 177 2.29 -16.75 3.05
C GLN A 177 1.94 -15.28 3.30
N ARG A 178 0.94 -14.99 4.15
CA ARG A 178 0.62 -13.60 4.54
C ARG A 178 1.78 -12.98 5.31
N THR A 179 2.37 -13.69 6.26
CA THR A 179 3.56 -13.26 7.01
C THR A 179 4.72 -12.99 6.07
N LYS A 180 5.01 -13.90 5.13
CA LYS A 180 6.05 -13.69 4.12
C LYS A 180 5.83 -12.44 3.28
N ILE A 181 4.58 -12.17 2.85
CA ILE A 181 4.22 -10.95 2.12
C ILE A 181 4.48 -9.71 2.99
N THR A 182 4.02 -9.72 4.24
CA THR A 182 4.25 -8.63 5.21
C THR A 182 5.73 -8.35 5.42
N ASP A 183 6.52 -9.38 5.74
CA ASP A 183 7.96 -9.24 5.97
C ASP A 183 8.70 -8.72 4.73
N THR A 184 8.30 -9.20 3.55
CA THR A 184 8.90 -8.75 2.29
C THR A 184 8.51 -7.30 1.98
N ALA A 185 7.26 -6.89 2.27
CA ALA A 185 6.82 -5.50 2.09
C ALA A 185 7.59 -4.55 3.02
N LEU A 186 7.80 -4.95 4.29
CA LEU A 186 8.61 -4.21 5.26
C LEU A 186 10.08 -4.09 4.80
N ALA A 187 10.65 -5.16 4.28
CA ALA A 187 12.01 -5.16 3.74
C ALA A 187 12.15 -4.24 2.51
N LEU A 188 11.16 -4.25 1.62
CA LEU A 188 11.10 -3.33 0.48
C LEU A 188 10.99 -1.88 0.96
N GLU A 189 10.13 -1.60 1.94
CA GLU A 189 9.99 -0.26 2.50
C GLU A 189 11.30 0.25 3.10
N LYS A 190 11.98 -0.55 3.92
CA LYS A 190 13.29 -0.18 4.46
C LYS A 190 14.32 0.13 3.37
N ARG A 191 14.30 -0.62 2.27
CA ARG A 191 15.23 -0.45 1.14
C ARG A 191 14.91 0.77 0.27
N LEU A 192 13.62 1.05 0.06
CA LEU A 192 13.16 2.04 -0.92
C LEU A 192 12.87 3.40 -0.29
N ALA A 193 12.59 3.48 1.01
CA ALA A 193 12.30 4.72 1.71
C ALA A 193 13.33 5.85 1.46
N PRO A 194 14.66 5.59 1.47
CA PRO A 194 15.65 6.65 1.22
C PRO A 194 15.66 7.18 -0.22
N LYS A 195 15.07 6.43 -1.17
CA LYS A 195 15.01 6.83 -2.58
C LYS A 195 13.76 7.64 -2.91
N ARG A 196 12.73 7.56 -2.08
CA ARG A 196 11.45 8.21 -2.34
C ARG A 196 11.49 9.68 -1.94
N GLY A 197 11.08 10.53 -2.88
CA GLY A 197 10.87 11.96 -2.62
C GLY A 197 9.49 12.27 -2.03
N ASN A 198 9.04 13.48 -2.30
CA ASN A 198 7.66 13.89 -2.08
C ASN A 198 6.76 13.27 -3.16
N ASP A 199 5.58 12.82 -2.76
CA ASP A 199 4.66 12.11 -3.65
C ASP A 199 3.44 12.98 -3.97
N ASN A 200 3.42 13.54 -5.18
CA ASN A 200 2.32 14.38 -5.61
C ASN A 200 1.02 13.57 -5.73
N TYR A 201 1.07 12.31 -6.16
CA TYR A 201 -0.15 11.49 -6.27
C TYR A 201 -0.81 11.29 -4.91
N LEU A 202 -0.02 11.03 -3.86
CA LEU A 202 -0.55 10.83 -2.50
C LEU A 202 -1.18 12.09 -1.90
N CYS A 203 -0.64 13.26 -2.22
CA CYS A 203 -1.09 14.54 -1.64
C CYS A 203 -2.12 15.28 -2.51
N ARG A 204 -2.73 14.60 -3.49
CA ARG A 204 -3.79 15.15 -4.36
C ARG A 204 -5.17 14.66 -3.96
N PHE A 205 -6.18 15.32 -4.52
CA PHE A 205 -7.61 15.08 -4.30
C PHE A 205 -8.09 15.35 -2.87
N GLY A 206 -7.34 16.19 -2.14
CA GLY A 206 -7.76 16.73 -0.84
C GLY A 206 -8.57 18.01 -0.97
N LEU A 207 -9.24 18.40 0.11
CA LEU A 207 -10.07 19.60 0.22
C LEU A 207 -9.39 20.87 -0.30
N GLN A 208 -8.08 21.03 -0.08
CA GLN A 208 -7.34 22.19 -0.56
C GLN A 208 -7.28 22.25 -2.09
N GLU A 209 -7.10 21.10 -2.76
CA GLU A 209 -7.16 21.03 -4.23
C GLU A 209 -8.55 21.39 -4.74
N HIS A 210 -9.61 20.95 -4.07
CA HIS A 210 -10.98 21.33 -4.40
C HIS A 210 -11.20 22.84 -4.29
N ILE A 211 -10.75 23.45 -3.20
CA ILE A 211 -10.85 24.90 -2.97
C ILE A 211 -10.08 25.68 -4.04
N ASP A 212 -8.85 25.27 -4.34
CA ASP A 212 -8.00 25.99 -5.28
C ASP A 212 -8.48 25.83 -6.72
N THR A 213 -8.97 24.64 -7.09
CA THR A 213 -9.61 24.38 -8.39
C THR A 213 -10.89 25.20 -8.55
N ALA A 214 -11.75 25.25 -7.53
CA ALA A 214 -12.96 26.05 -7.55
C ALA A 214 -12.67 27.56 -7.69
N LYS A 215 -11.65 28.07 -6.98
CA LYS A 215 -11.20 29.46 -7.13
C LYS A 215 -10.67 29.76 -8.53
N LYS A 216 -9.95 28.81 -9.13
CA LYS A 216 -9.33 28.98 -10.44
C LYS A 216 -10.31 28.92 -11.60
N PHE A 217 -11.29 28.02 -11.55
CA PHE A 217 -12.21 27.78 -12.67
C PHE A 217 -13.65 28.24 -12.43
N GLY A 218 -14.00 28.69 -11.22
CA GLY A 218 -15.37 29.10 -10.88
C GLY A 218 -16.37 27.95 -11.10
N ASP A 219 -17.51 28.24 -11.72
CA ASP A 219 -18.54 27.24 -12.03
C ASP A 219 -18.04 26.11 -12.95
N ALA A 220 -17.04 26.39 -13.79
CA ALA A 220 -16.43 25.39 -14.67
C ALA A 220 -15.52 24.39 -13.93
N ALA A 221 -15.33 24.56 -12.62
CA ALA A 221 -14.64 23.60 -11.77
C ALA A 221 -15.47 22.33 -11.55
N TYR A 222 -16.78 22.35 -11.79
CA TYR A 222 -17.66 21.22 -11.51
C TYR A 222 -18.42 20.78 -12.75
N THR A 223 -18.47 19.47 -12.98
CA THR A 223 -19.29 18.85 -14.02
C THR A 223 -20.26 17.87 -13.38
N GLU A 224 -21.51 17.84 -13.85
CA GLU A 224 -22.50 16.89 -13.36
C GLU A 224 -22.11 15.46 -13.82
N ALA A 225 -21.93 14.55 -12.87
CA ALA A 225 -21.73 13.13 -13.15
C ALA A 225 -23.08 12.47 -13.51
N PRO A 226 -23.06 11.44 -14.38
CA PRO A 226 -24.25 10.64 -14.64
C PRO A 226 -24.85 10.09 -13.35
N ALA A 227 -26.16 10.25 -13.17
CA ALA A 227 -26.86 9.70 -12.02
C ALA A 227 -26.71 8.18 -11.98
N LYS A 228 -26.33 7.63 -10.82
CA LYS A 228 -26.30 6.17 -10.62
C LYS A 228 -27.65 5.69 -10.09
N PRO A 229 -28.11 4.49 -10.49
CA PRO A 229 -29.33 3.91 -9.94
C PRO A 229 -29.35 3.92 -8.41
N GLY A 230 -30.46 4.38 -7.82
CA GLY A 230 -30.64 4.45 -6.38
C GLY A 230 -30.01 5.68 -5.69
N GLN A 231 -29.41 6.61 -6.43
CA GLN A 231 -28.91 7.88 -5.87
C GLN A 231 -29.90 9.01 -6.15
N VAL A 232 -30.27 9.76 -5.10
CA VAL A 232 -31.11 10.97 -5.20
C VAL A 232 -30.19 12.19 -5.18
N GLY A 233 -30.39 13.11 -6.13
CA GLY A 233 -29.65 14.37 -6.23
C GLY A 233 -28.58 14.39 -7.33
N LYS A 234 -28.07 15.59 -7.61
CA LYS A 234 -27.01 15.80 -8.60
C LYS A 234 -25.66 15.41 -8.01
N GLN A 235 -24.90 14.62 -8.74
CA GLN A 235 -23.51 14.35 -8.39
C GLN A 235 -22.64 15.34 -9.14
N MET A 236 -21.80 16.09 -8.42
CA MET A 236 -20.85 17.01 -9.02
C MET A 236 -19.46 16.39 -8.94
N VAL A 237 -18.75 16.37 -10.06
CA VAL A 237 -17.36 15.93 -10.15
C VAL A 237 -16.50 17.17 -10.32
N LEU A 238 -15.47 17.28 -9.49
CA LEU A 238 -14.47 18.32 -9.64
C LEU A 238 -13.63 18.03 -10.90
N ARG A 239 -13.43 19.04 -11.73
CA ARG A 239 -12.49 19.02 -12.84
C ARG A 239 -11.08 18.74 -12.34
N PHE A 240 -10.37 17.86 -13.03
CA PHE A 240 -8.95 17.63 -12.75
C PHE A 240 -8.08 18.80 -13.23
N ASP A 241 -7.37 19.46 -12.31
CA ASP A 241 -6.38 20.49 -12.65
C ASP A 241 -4.99 19.86 -12.80
N MET A 242 -4.56 19.62 -14.04
CA MET A 242 -3.23 19.08 -14.34
C MET A 242 -2.07 19.91 -13.77
N SER A 243 -2.30 21.21 -13.53
CA SER A 243 -1.27 22.13 -13.03
C SER A 243 -1.29 22.31 -11.51
N TYR A 244 -2.19 21.65 -10.80
CA TYR A 244 -2.20 21.68 -9.34
C TYR A 244 -0.95 20.97 -8.79
N VAL A 245 -0.20 21.68 -7.94
CA VAL A 245 0.97 21.14 -7.24
C VAL A 245 0.65 21.10 -5.76
N PRO A 246 0.58 19.92 -5.13
CA PRO A 246 0.30 19.81 -3.71
C PRO A 246 1.44 20.43 -2.88
N LYS A 247 1.06 20.97 -1.72
CA LYS A 247 2.02 21.49 -0.75
C LYS A 247 2.45 20.39 0.22
N PHE A 248 3.71 20.45 0.62
CA PHE A 248 4.31 19.52 1.58
C PHE A 248 4.68 20.24 2.86
N ARG A 249 4.61 19.51 3.98
CA ARG A 249 5.07 20.01 5.28
C ARG A 249 6.60 20.04 5.33
N PRO A 250 7.20 20.93 6.14
CA PRO A 250 8.62 20.87 6.46
C PRO A 250 9.01 19.54 7.11
N ALA A 251 10.24 19.08 6.86
CA ALA A 251 10.75 17.79 7.32
C ALA A 251 10.65 17.61 8.83
N GLU A 252 10.97 18.66 9.57
CA GLU A 252 10.98 18.69 11.03
C GLU A 252 9.59 18.41 11.62
N GLN A 253 8.53 18.65 10.84
CA GLN A 253 7.15 18.40 11.25
C GLN A 253 6.67 16.99 10.91
N TRP A 254 7.05 16.43 9.76
CA TRP A 254 6.52 15.13 9.32
C TRP A 254 7.43 13.95 9.64
N GLU A 255 8.74 14.14 9.83
CA GLU A 255 9.68 13.05 10.14
C GLU A 255 9.31 12.27 11.41
N PRO A 256 8.96 12.92 12.54
CA PRO A 256 8.54 12.19 13.74
C PRO A 256 7.25 11.39 13.53
N GLU A 257 6.27 11.96 12.83
CA GLU A 257 5.01 11.28 12.49
C GLU A 257 5.24 10.10 11.53
N GLN A 258 6.13 10.26 10.56
CA GLN A 258 6.52 9.19 9.64
C GLN A 258 7.24 8.06 10.38
N ALA A 259 8.16 8.35 11.30
CA ALA A 259 8.82 7.34 12.13
C ALA A 259 7.81 6.58 13.01
N ALA A 260 6.86 7.31 13.62
CA ALA A 260 5.76 6.70 14.39
C ALA A 260 4.87 5.80 13.52
N ALA A 261 4.56 6.22 12.29
CA ALA A 261 3.80 5.39 11.33
C ALA A 261 4.56 4.10 10.98
N ARG A 262 5.88 4.19 10.73
CA ARG A 262 6.73 3.03 10.45
C ARG A 262 6.77 2.01 11.59
N ALA A 263 6.78 2.49 12.84
CA ALA A 263 6.74 1.61 14.01
C ALA A 263 5.45 0.77 14.10
N ARG A 264 4.37 1.21 13.45
CA ARG A 264 3.05 0.55 13.46
C ARG A 264 2.78 -0.35 12.26
N PHE A 265 3.72 -0.49 11.32
CA PHE A 265 3.47 -1.25 10.09
C PHE A 265 3.03 -2.71 10.31
N PRO A 266 3.63 -3.50 11.24
CA PRO A 266 3.19 -4.87 11.46
C PRO A 266 1.72 -4.95 11.90
N GLU A 267 1.32 -4.06 12.81
CA GLU A 267 -0.07 -3.91 13.25
C GLU A 267 -0.97 -3.52 12.07
N LEU A 268 -0.60 -2.49 11.32
CA LEU A 268 -1.41 -1.97 10.21
C LEU A 268 -1.70 -3.05 9.16
N LEU A 269 -0.67 -3.78 8.70
CA LEU A 269 -0.86 -4.81 7.68
C LEU A 269 -1.66 -6.01 8.21
N SER A 270 -1.40 -6.44 9.45
CA SER A 270 -2.17 -7.54 10.05
C SER A 270 -3.64 -7.17 10.22
N THR A 271 -3.96 -5.96 10.70
CA THR A 271 -5.33 -5.47 10.84
C THR A 271 -6.04 -5.44 9.48
N VAL A 272 -5.44 -4.83 8.45
CA VAL A 272 -6.06 -4.74 7.13
C VAL A 272 -6.34 -6.13 6.55
N LEU A 273 -5.37 -7.04 6.59
CA LEU A 273 -5.53 -8.39 6.05
C LEU A 273 -6.55 -9.21 6.85
N ASN A 274 -6.56 -9.09 8.17
CA ASN A 274 -7.52 -9.81 9.03
C ASN A 274 -8.94 -9.30 8.84
N THR A 275 -9.15 -7.98 8.78
CA THR A 275 -10.48 -7.39 8.53
C THR A 275 -11.04 -7.82 7.18
N LEU A 276 -10.21 -7.79 6.13
CA LEU A 276 -10.64 -8.23 4.79
C LEU A 276 -10.91 -9.74 4.74
N GLY A 277 -10.12 -10.54 5.45
CA GLY A 277 -10.33 -11.98 5.59
C GLY A 277 -11.67 -12.31 6.26
N ALA A 278 -11.98 -11.62 7.36
CA ALA A 278 -13.25 -11.79 8.08
C ALA A 278 -14.47 -11.39 7.22
N GLN A 279 -14.40 -10.26 6.51
CA GLN A 279 -15.47 -9.84 5.59
C GLN A 279 -15.71 -10.83 4.45
N ALA A 280 -14.64 -11.46 3.95
CA ALA A 280 -14.77 -12.45 2.89
C ALA A 280 -15.45 -13.75 3.36
N GLN A 281 -15.38 -14.07 4.65
CA GLN A 281 -16.05 -15.23 5.24
C GLN A 281 -17.54 -14.96 5.50
N THR A 282 -17.88 -13.75 5.98
CA THR A 282 -19.29 -13.40 6.28
C THR A 282 -20.12 -13.12 5.02
N GLY A 283 -19.51 -12.59 3.96
CA GLY A 283 -20.18 -12.34 2.68
C GLY A 283 -20.50 -13.57 1.84
N ALA A 284 -19.91 -14.74 2.16
CA ALA A 284 -20.15 -15.99 1.45
C ALA A 284 -21.41 -16.74 1.91
N ALA A 285 -22.10 -16.25 2.96
CA ALA A 285 -23.21 -16.94 3.63
C ALA A 285 -24.61 -16.48 3.20
N LYS A 286 -24.77 -15.87 2.02
CA LYS A 286 -26.10 -15.57 1.46
C LYS A 286 -26.26 -16.22 0.07
N PRO A 287 -27.07 -17.29 -0.06
CA PRO A 287 -27.52 -17.78 -1.37
C PRO A 287 -28.47 -16.79 -2.05
#